data_AF-A0A953IS65-F1
#
_entry.id   AF-A0A953IS65-F1
#
_cell.length_a   1.000
_cell.length_b   1.000
_cell.length_c   1.000
_cell.angle_alpha   90.00
_cell.angle_beta   90.00
_cell.angle_gamma   90.00
#
_symmetry.space_group_name_H-M   'P 1'
#
loop_
_entity.id
_entity.type
_entity.pdbx_description
1 polymer ?
#
loop_
_entity_poly.entity_id
_entity_poly.type
_entity_poly.pdbx_seq_one_letter_code
_entity_poly.pdbx_strand_id
1 'polypeptide(L)'
;MNATFFGDMLQTIADRGRALLERTLPGRVDGVTRSENLVEECEQLLTGRGEASGVALARDILLQYAALTTGPRIAFFEALANRFGPDEARLKAAIAAWQSDANDETIAEIHLAAEPRRQELFRRLNLAPGGTAALVKMREQLIDAMDHRDDLVAVDADFVHLFSSW
;
A
#
# COMPACT_ATOMS: atom_id res chain seq x y z
N MET A 1 -30.48 18.09 5.58
CA MET A 1 -29.36 17.61 6.39
C MET A 1 -28.33 17.10 5.39
N ASN A 2 -27.25 17.86 5.15
CA ASN A 2 -26.34 17.63 4.02
C ASN A 2 -25.38 16.48 4.33
N ALA A 3 -25.12 15.59 3.37
CA ALA A 3 -24.23 14.44 3.50
C ALA A 3 -22.81 14.82 3.98
N THR A 4 -22.36 16.04 3.66
CA THR A 4 -21.08 16.63 4.08
C THR A 4 -20.98 16.83 5.59
N PHE A 5 -22.06 17.27 6.24
CA PHE A 5 -22.07 17.51 7.69
C PHE A 5 -21.92 16.20 8.48
N PHE A 6 -22.54 15.12 7.98
CA PHE A 6 -22.43 13.80 8.60
C PHE A 6 -21.02 13.21 8.41
N GLY A 7 -20.41 13.42 7.24
CA GLY A 7 -19.02 13.06 6.97
C GLY A 7 -18.02 13.75 7.90
N ASP A 8 -18.14 15.06 8.07
CA ASP A 8 -17.26 15.85 8.95
C ASP A 8 -17.42 15.45 10.42
N MET A 9 -18.65 15.12 10.85
CA MET A 9 -18.92 14.66 12.21
C MET A 9 -18.29 13.28 12.48
N LEU A 10 -18.37 12.36 11.52
CA LEU A 10 -17.75 11.03 11.63
C LEU A 10 -16.22 11.11 11.63
N GLN A 11 -15.63 11.98 10.81
CA GLN A 11 -14.18 12.25 10.83
C GLN A 11 -13.74 12.81 12.18
N THR A 12 -14.47 13.79 12.73
CA THR A 12 -14.15 14.39 14.04
C THR A 12 -14.24 13.38 15.18
N ILE A 13 -15.21 12.45 15.13
CA ILE A 13 -15.37 11.39 16.13
C ILE A 13 -14.23 10.37 16.01
N ALA A 14 -13.85 9.98 14.79
CA ALA A 14 -12.73 9.07 14.54
C ALA A 14 -11.39 9.67 15.02
N ASP A 15 -11.13 10.94 14.69
CA ASP A 15 -9.93 11.67 15.11
C ASP A 15 -9.82 11.77 16.64
N ARG A 16 -10.93 12.02 17.35
CA ARG A 16 -10.96 12.07 18.81
C ARG A 16 -10.81 10.70 19.46
N GLY A 17 -11.37 9.65 18.87
CA GLY A 17 -11.17 8.27 19.33
C GLY A 17 -9.70 7.86 19.26
N ARG A 18 -9.02 8.25 18.18
CA ARG A 18 -7.58 8.00 17.98
C ARG A 18 -6.70 8.75 18.97
N ALA A 19 -6.96 10.03 19.20
CA ALA A 19 -6.20 10.83 20.17
C ALA A 19 -6.28 10.26 21.62
N LEU A 20 -7.38 9.58 21.96
CA LEU A 20 -7.54 8.91 23.26
C LEU A 20 -6.78 7.58 23.32
N LEU A 21 -6.73 6.83 22.21
CA LEU A 21 -5.93 5.60 22.09
C LEU A 21 -4.42 5.90 22.14
N GLU A 22 -3.96 6.93 21.43
CA GLU A 22 -2.57 7.37 21.42
C GLU A 22 -2.08 7.82 22.81
N ARG A 23 -2.96 8.39 23.64
CA ARG A 23 -2.63 8.83 25.01
C ARG A 23 -2.44 7.66 26.00
N THR A 24 -2.80 6.43 25.60
CA THR A 24 -2.88 5.28 26.51
C THR A 24 -1.72 4.27 26.34
N LEU A 25 -0.79 4.49 25.39
CA LEU A 25 0.34 3.59 25.13
C LEU A 25 1.68 4.20 25.61
N PRO A 26 2.19 3.84 26.82
CA PRO A 26 3.53 4.20 27.25
C PRO A 26 4.53 3.19 26.71
N GLY A 27 5.23 3.54 25.63
CA GLY A 27 6.37 2.77 25.12
C GLY A 27 6.82 3.30 23.77
N ARG A 28 8.10 3.69 23.65
CA ARG A 28 8.73 3.96 22.36
C ARG A 28 8.73 2.63 21.59
N VAL A 29 7.72 2.43 20.75
CA VAL A 29 7.69 1.33 19.77
C VAL A 29 8.95 1.49 18.91
N ASP A 30 9.75 0.43 18.81
CA ASP A 30 10.97 0.47 18.00
C ASP A 30 10.62 0.69 16.51
N GLY A 31 11.61 1.14 15.73
CA GLY A 31 11.39 1.48 14.32
C GLY A 31 10.98 0.28 13.46
N VAL A 32 11.38 -0.93 13.83
CA VAL A 32 11.08 -2.17 13.10
C VAL A 32 9.62 -2.54 13.30
N THR A 33 9.13 -2.52 14.53
CA THR A 33 7.75 -2.78 14.90
C THR A 33 6.80 -1.78 14.24
N ARG A 34 7.21 -0.50 14.13
CA ARG A 34 6.42 0.50 13.40
C ARG A 34 6.28 0.16 11.91
N SER A 35 7.34 -0.36 11.30
CA SER A 35 7.33 -0.76 9.88
C SER A 35 6.46 -2.00 9.67
N GLU A 36 6.56 -2.99 10.57
CA GLU A 36 5.73 -4.20 10.50
C GLU A 36 4.24 -3.87 10.68
N ASN A 37 3.88 -3.04 11.67
CA ASN A 37 2.49 -2.60 11.85
C ASN A 37 1.96 -1.90 10.60
N LEU A 38 2.77 -1.05 9.95
CA LEU A 38 2.38 -0.38 8.71
C LEU A 38 2.16 -1.37 7.56
N VAL A 39 2.98 -2.44 7.51
CA VAL A 39 2.82 -3.52 6.54
C VAL A 39 1.53 -4.31 6.78
N GLU A 40 1.19 -4.59 8.03
CA GLU A 40 -0.09 -5.24 8.39
C GLU A 40 -1.29 -4.39 8.00
N GLU A 41 -1.22 -3.06 8.16
CA GLU A 41 -2.27 -2.15 7.69
C GLU A 41 -2.39 -2.16 6.16
N CYS A 42 -1.28 -2.27 5.43
CA CYS A 42 -1.30 -2.42 3.96
C CYS A 42 -1.98 -3.74 3.54
N GLU A 43 -1.75 -4.83 4.28
CA GLU A 43 -2.45 -6.11 4.09
C GLU A 43 -3.96 -5.97 4.35
N GLN A 44 -4.33 -5.27 5.41
CA GLN A 44 -5.74 -4.95 5.70
C GLN A 44 -6.36 -4.09 4.60
N LEU A 45 -5.63 -3.11 4.05
CA LEU A 45 -6.11 -2.26 2.97
C LEU A 45 -6.38 -3.08 1.70
N LEU A 46 -5.57 -4.09 1.39
CA LEU A 46 -5.78 -4.98 0.24
C LEU A 46 -6.96 -5.96 0.43
N THR A 47 -7.20 -6.41 1.66
CA THR A 47 -8.27 -7.37 1.98
C THR A 47 -9.62 -6.71 2.33
N GLY A 48 -9.60 -5.42 2.68
CA GLY A 48 -10.74 -4.69 3.22
C GLY A 48 -11.96 -4.62 2.31
N ARG A 49 -13.15 -4.71 2.92
CA ARG A 49 -14.46 -4.53 2.29
C ARG A 49 -15.10 -3.22 2.77
N GLY A 50 -15.21 -2.24 1.87
CA GLY A 50 -15.88 -0.95 2.10
C GLY A 50 -15.07 0.24 1.59
N GLU A 51 -15.62 1.00 0.64
CA GLU A 51 -14.92 2.13 0.00
C GLU A 51 -14.56 3.24 1.00
N ALA A 52 -15.50 3.61 1.89
CA ALA A 52 -15.29 4.67 2.88
C ALA A 52 -14.28 4.28 3.98
N SER A 53 -14.27 3.03 4.45
CA SER A 53 -13.28 2.54 5.41
C SER A 53 -11.90 2.39 4.76
N GLY A 54 -11.84 2.02 3.48
CA GLY A 54 -10.60 1.95 2.70
C GLY A 54 -9.90 3.30 2.54
N VAL A 55 -10.63 4.37 2.25
CA VAL A 55 -10.06 5.73 2.10
C VAL A 55 -9.48 6.25 3.42
N ALA A 56 -10.16 6.01 4.55
CA ALA A 56 -9.66 6.41 5.86
C ALA A 56 -8.38 5.64 6.23
N LEU A 57 -8.37 4.32 6.03
CA LEU A 57 -7.19 3.48 6.28
C LEU A 57 -6.01 3.89 5.38
N ALA A 58 -6.26 4.15 4.09
CA ALA A 58 -5.24 4.64 3.17
C ALA A 58 -4.61 5.96 3.64
N ARG A 59 -5.43 6.91 4.12
CA ARG A 59 -4.93 8.17 4.70
C ARG A 59 -4.05 7.90 5.92
N ASP A 60 -4.47 7.02 6.81
CA ASP A 60 -3.73 6.70 8.03
C ASP A 60 -2.37 6.04 7.72
N ILE A 61 -2.34 5.11 6.77
CA ILE A 61 -1.10 4.48 6.28
C ILE A 61 -0.13 5.55 5.76
N LEU A 62 -0.61 6.49 4.93
CA LEU A 62 0.25 7.54 4.37
C LEU A 62 0.78 8.49 5.46
N LEU A 63 -0.02 8.81 6.48
CA LEU A 63 0.40 9.64 7.61
C LEU A 63 1.46 8.92 8.46
N GLN A 64 1.26 7.63 8.74
CA GLN A 64 2.21 6.81 9.49
C GLN A 64 3.53 6.63 8.73
N TYR A 65 3.45 6.37 7.42
CA TYR A 65 4.61 6.31 6.54
C TYR A 65 5.41 7.62 6.57
N ALA A 66 4.74 8.78 6.48
CA ALA A 66 5.40 10.09 6.50
C ALA A 66 6.18 10.34 7.81
N ALA A 67 5.80 9.69 8.91
CA ALA A 67 6.47 9.77 10.20
C ALA A 67 7.63 8.76 10.37
N LEU A 68 7.93 7.93 9.36
CA LEU A 68 9.06 7.00 9.39
C LEU A 68 10.39 7.72 9.17
N THR A 69 11.40 7.31 9.94
CA THR A 69 12.81 7.65 9.70
C THR A 69 13.41 6.70 8.65
N THR A 70 14.63 6.99 8.19
CA THR A 70 15.28 6.27 7.08
C THR A 70 15.31 4.75 7.26
N GLY A 71 15.74 4.24 8.43
CA GLY A 71 15.82 2.79 8.67
C GLY A 71 14.48 2.07 8.55
N PRO A 72 13.46 2.46 9.32
CA PRO A 72 12.09 1.95 9.20
C PRO A 72 11.51 2.07 7.79
N ARG A 73 11.80 3.18 7.09
CA ARG A 73 11.36 3.36 5.71
C ARG A 73 11.98 2.34 4.76
N ILE A 74 13.28 2.06 4.90
CA ILE A 74 13.95 1.00 4.13
C ILE A 74 13.31 -0.36 4.43
N ALA A 75 13.05 -0.67 5.70
CA ALA A 75 12.36 -1.92 6.08
C ALA A 75 10.95 -2.02 5.47
N PHE A 76 10.23 -0.91 5.36
CA PHE A 76 8.95 -0.87 4.64
C PHE A 76 9.11 -1.15 3.13
N PHE A 77 10.11 -0.57 2.48
CA PHE A 77 10.38 -0.87 1.07
C PHE A 77 10.80 -2.32 0.83
N GLU A 78 11.60 -2.90 1.73
CA GLU A 78 11.93 -4.33 1.72
C GLU A 78 10.67 -5.19 1.82
N ALA A 79 9.75 -4.82 2.71
CA ALA A 79 8.47 -5.52 2.84
C ALA A 79 7.65 -5.41 1.55
N LEU A 80 7.57 -4.23 0.93
CA LEU A 80 6.92 -4.06 -0.38
C LEU A 80 7.53 -4.99 -1.44
N ALA A 81 8.86 -5.02 -1.55
CA ALA A 81 9.58 -5.85 -2.51
C ALA A 81 9.29 -7.35 -2.29
N ASN A 82 9.33 -7.81 -1.04
CA ASN A 82 9.33 -9.23 -0.69
C ASN A 82 7.92 -9.83 -0.44
N ARG A 83 6.95 -9.04 0.03
CA ARG A 83 5.62 -9.54 0.47
C ARG A 83 4.47 -9.15 -0.44
N PHE A 84 4.63 -8.08 -1.22
CA PHE A 84 3.59 -7.54 -2.09
C PHE A 84 3.86 -7.79 -3.58
N GLY A 85 4.61 -8.85 -3.90
CA GLY A 85 4.74 -9.37 -5.26
C GLY A 85 3.43 -9.95 -5.82
N PRO A 86 3.49 -10.61 -6.98
CA PRO A 86 2.33 -11.32 -7.54
C PRO A 86 1.86 -12.45 -6.61
N ASP A 87 0.59 -12.82 -6.68
CA ASP A 87 0.11 -14.04 -6.05
C ASP A 87 0.69 -15.25 -6.81
N GLU A 88 1.77 -15.83 -6.28
CA GLU A 88 2.47 -16.94 -6.93
C GLU A 88 1.57 -18.16 -7.18
N ALA A 89 0.60 -18.42 -6.29
CA ALA A 89 -0.29 -19.56 -6.45
C ALA A 89 -1.25 -19.33 -7.61
N ARG A 90 -1.85 -18.13 -7.68
CA ARG A 90 -2.70 -17.72 -8.80
C ARG A 90 -1.91 -17.70 -10.11
N LEU A 91 -0.71 -17.15 -10.12
CA LEU A 91 0.15 -17.07 -11.31
C LEU A 91 0.54 -18.46 -11.82
N LYS A 92 0.94 -19.38 -10.93
CA LYS A 92 1.26 -20.77 -11.30
C LYS A 92 0.03 -21.49 -11.89
N ALA A 93 -1.15 -21.28 -11.31
CA ALA A 93 -2.39 -21.84 -11.83
C ALA A 93 -2.74 -21.28 -13.22
N ALA A 94 -2.59 -19.96 -13.43
CA ALA A 94 -2.82 -19.31 -14.71
C ALA A 94 -1.87 -19.83 -15.80
N ILE A 95 -0.57 -19.97 -15.48
CA ILE A 95 0.43 -20.55 -16.40
C ILE A 95 0.07 -21.99 -16.76
N ALA A 96 -0.32 -22.82 -15.78
CA ALA A 96 -0.70 -24.20 -16.03
C ALA A 96 -1.96 -24.31 -16.91
N ALA A 97 -2.95 -23.44 -16.69
CA ALA A 97 -4.15 -23.38 -17.53
C ALA A 97 -3.82 -23.02 -18.98
N TRP A 98 -2.98 -22.00 -19.20
CA TRP A 98 -2.55 -21.60 -20.54
C TRP A 98 -1.71 -22.68 -21.24
N GLN A 99 -0.83 -23.38 -20.51
CA GLN A 99 -0.06 -24.49 -21.07
C GLN A 99 -0.95 -25.67 -21.47
N SER A 100 -2.07 -25.89 -20.77
CA SER A 100 -3.03 -26.95 -21.11
C SER A 100 -3.95 -26.56 -22.26
N ASP A 101 -4.38 -25.30 -22.33
CA ASP A 101 -5.26 -24.77 -23.36
C ASP A 101 -4.95 -23.28 -23.62
N ALA A 102 -4.12 -23.04 -24.64
CA ALA A 102 -3.67 -21.71 -24.98
C ALA A 102 -4.75 -20.96 -25.76
N ASN A 103 -5.36 -19.96 -25.12
CA ASN A 103 -6.39 -19.11 -25.72
C ASN A 103 -6.36 -17.71 -25.09
N ASP A 104 -7.21 -16.81 -25.61
CA ASP A 104 -7.27 -15.41 -25.18
C ASP A 104 -7.66 -15.25 -23.70
N GLU A 105 -8.47 -16.16 -23.15
CA GLU A 105 -8.89 -16.12 -21.74
C GLU A 105 -7.73 -16.54 -20.82
N THR A 106 -7.02 -17.62 -21.16
CA THR A 106 -5.93 -18.15 -20.33
C THR A 106 -4.70 -17.24 -20.35
N ILE A 107 -4.41 -16.55 -21.47
CA ILE A 107 -3.34 -15.54 -21.50
C ILE A 107 -3.73 -14.25 -20.77
N ALA A 108 -5.00 -13.84 -20.83
CA ALA A 108 -5.49 -12.69 -20.07
C ALA A 108 -5.38 -12.93 -18.55
N GLU A 109 -5.67 -14.14 -18.09
CA GLU A 109 -5.50 -14.48 -16.67
C GLU A 109 -4.03 -14.48 -16.24
N ILE A 110 -3.08 -14.89 -17.10
CA ILE A 110 -1.64 -14.70 -16.81
C ILE A 110 -1.32 -13.22 -16.62
N HIS A 111 -1.81 -12.35 -17.51
CA HIS A 111 -1.57 -10.91 -17.40
C HIS A 111 -2.07 -10.36 -16.06
N LEU A 112 -3.31 -10.70 -15.66
CA LEU A 112 -3.89 -10.26 -14.39
C LEU A 112 -3.19 -10.87 -13.16
N ALA A 113 -2.76 -12.14 -13.23
CA ALA A 113 -2.11 -12.82 -12.13
C ALA A 113 -0.64 -12.42 -11.95
N ALA A 114 0.01 -11.93 -13.01
CA ALA A 114 1.39 -11.46 -13.00
C ALA A 114 1.52 -10.06 -12.39
N GLU A 115 0.43 -9.30 -12.26
CA GLU A 115 0.46 -7.99 -11.63
C GLU A 115 0.80 -8.10 -10.14
N PRO A 116 1.85 -7.41 -9.66
CA PRO A 116 2.20 -7.45 -8.24
C PRO A 116 1.16 -6.71 -7.40
N ARG A 117 0.89 -7.25 -6.20
CA ARG A 117 -0.06 -6.66 -5.23
C ARG A 117 0.26 -5.22 -4.87
N ARG A 118 1.53 -4.80 -4.99
CA ARG A 118 1.98 -3.40 -4.84
C ARG A 118 1.20 -2.42 -5.71
N GLN A 119 0.88 -2.77 -6.96
CA GLN A 119 0.20 -1.83 -7.85
C GLN A 119 -1.22 -1.53 -7.36
N GLU A 120 -1.94 -2.56 -6.92
CA GLU A 120 -3.26 -2.39 -6.30
C GLU A 120 -3.18 -1.63 -4.98
N LEU A 121 -2.16 -1.91 -4.16
CA LEU A 121 -1.92 -1.17 -2.91
C LEU A 121 -1.76 0.33 -3.20
N PHE A 122 -0.89 0.70 -4.15
CA PHE A 122 -0.66 2.09 -4.52
C PHE A 122 -1.92 2.75 -5.10
N ARG A 123 -2.71 2.05 -5.92
CA ARG A 123 -4.02 2.55 -6.40
C ARG A 123 -4.96 2.86 -5.24
N ARG A 124 -5.05 1.98 -4.23
CA ARG A 124 -5.88 2.21 -3.03
C ARG A 124 -5.36 3.34 -2.16
N LEU A 125 -4.05 3.44 -1.97
CA LEU A 125 -3.44 4.57 -1.26
C LEU A 125 -3.74 5.90 -1.96
N ASN A 126 -3.78 5.91 -3.30
CA ASN A 126 -4.09 7.09 -4.09
C ASN A 126 -5.55 7.58 -3.95
N LEU A 127 -6.46 6.76 -3.40
CA LEU A 127 -7.83 7.17 -3.11
C LEU A 127 -7.92 8.13 -1.91
N ALA A 128 -6.89 8.18 -1.06
CA ALA A 128 -6.84 9.10 0.07
C ALA A 128 -6.68 10.56 -0.39
N PRO A 129 -7.26 11.55 0.33
CA PRO A 129 -6.99 12.96 0.08
C PRO A 129 -5.48 13.26 0.15
N GLY A 130 -4.91 13.81 -0.93
CA GLY A 130 -3.47 14.06 -1.05
C GLY A 130 -2.63 12.82 -1.39
N GLY A 131 -3.26 11.68 -1.72
CA GLY A 131 -2.60 10.40 -2.00
C GLY A 131 -1.53 10.49 -3.07
N THR A 132 -1.79 11.16 -4.19
CA THR A 132 -0.80 11.30 -5.28
C THR A 132 0.45 12.01 -4.81
N ALA A 133 0.32 13.13 -4.09
CA ALA A 133 1.47 13.86 -3.57
C ALA A 133 2.26 13.02 -2.55
N ALA A 134 1.57 12.26 -1.70
CA ALA A 134 2.20 11.37 -0.74
C ALA A 134 2.96 10.22 -1.43
N LEU A 135 2.39 9.63 -2.48
CA LEU A 135 3.04 8.58 -3.26
C LEU A 135 4.25 9.11 -4.05
N VAL A 136 4.17 10.32 -4.62
CA VAL A 136 5.32 10.97 -5.26
C VAL A 136 6.45 11.17 -4.23
N LYS A 137 6.12 11.62 -3.01
CA LYS A 137 7.12 11.78 -1.95
C LYS A 137 7.70 10.44 -1.48
N MET A 138 6.87 9.39 -1.40
CA MET A 138 7.31 8.03 -1.09
C MET A 138 8.30 7.53 -2.15
N ARG A 139 8.00 7.74 -3.44
CA ARG A 139 8.90 7.38 -4.54
C ARG A 139 10.22 8.15 -4.52
N GLU A 140 10.21 9.44 -4.24
CA GLU A 140 11.45 10.23 -4.07
C GLU A 140 12.36 9.58 -3.01
N GLN A 141 11.79 9.19 -1.87
CA GLN A 141 12.54 8.55 -0.80
C GLN A 141 12.98 7.11 -1.12
N LEU A 142 12.25 6.42 -2.01
CA LEU A 142 12.64 5.12 -2.56
C LEU A 142 13.88 5.27 -3.45
N ILE A 143 13.89 6.29 -4.32
CA ILE A 143 15.02 6.59 -5.20
C ILE A 143 16.28 6.88 -4.35
N ASP A 144 16.17 7.68 -3.29
CA ASP A 144 17.28 7.92 -2.36
C ASP A 144 17.80 6.63 -1.71
N ALA A 145 16.91 5.67 -1.40
CA ALA A 145 17.32 4.39 -0.81
C ALA A 145 18.01 3.47 -1.83
N MET A 146 17.60 3.54 -3.10
CA MET A 146 18.12 2.71 -4.18
C MET A 146 19.59 2.98 -4.51
N ASP A 147 20.16 4.14 -4.14
CA ASP A 147 21.60 4.41 -4.24
C ASP A 147 22.47 3.33 -3.57
N HIS A 148 21.91 2.59 -2.61
CA HIS A 148 22.58 1.51 -1.89
C HIS A 148 21.79 0.19 -1.89
N ARG A 149 20.64 0.14 -2.56
CA ARG A 149 19.64 -0.95 -2.48
C ARG A 149 19.00 -1.25 -3.84
N ASP A 150 19.81 -1.79 -4.75
CA ASP A 150 19.39 -2.20 -6.09
C ASP A 150 18.27 -3.26 -6.06
N ASP A 151 18.12 -3.99 -4.95
CA ASP A 151 17.02 -4.95 -4.73
C ASP A 151 15.63 -4.31 -4.70
N LEU A 152 15.54 -2.97 -4.58
CA LEU A 152 14.27 -2.23 -4.56
C LEU A 152 13.80 -1.76 -5.94
N VAL A 153 14.55 -2.01 -7.02
CA VAL A 153 14.21 -1.60 -8.41
C VAL A 153 12.81 -2.06 -8.83
N ALA A 154 12.40 -3.27 -8.42
CA ALA A 154 11.07 -3.79 -8.76
C ALA A 154 9.93 -2.93 -8.16
N VAL A 155 10.15 -2.30 -7.01
CA VAL A 155 9.17 -1.40 -6.38
C VAL A 155 9.08 -0.09 -7.17
N ASP A 156 10.20 0.47 -7.61
CA ASP A 156 10.20 1.70 -8.43
C ASP A 156 9.55 1.48 -9.79
N ALA A 157 9.76 0.32 -10.41
CA ALA A 157 9.12 -0.03 -11.68
C ALA A 157 7.57 0.02 -11.57
N ASP A 158 7.01 -0.44 -10.46
CA ASP A 158 5.56 -0.38 -10.20
C ASP A 158 5.08 1.07 -10.00
N PHE A 159 5.88 1.93 -9.34
CA PHE A 159 5.58 3.37 -9.28
C PHE A 159 5.60 4.02 -10.66
N VAL A 160 6.62 3.76 -11.49
CA VAL A 160 6.74 4.31 -12.84
C VAL A 160 5.56 3.89 -13.70
N HIS A 161 5.16 2.61 -13.62
CA HIS A 161 4.00 2.10 -14.36
C HIS A 161 2.74 2.91 -14.03
N LEU A 162 2.42 3.04 -12.73
CA LEU A 162 1.22 3.76 -12.31
C LEU A 162 1.28 5.25 -12.62
N PHE A 163 2.39 5.91 -12.31
CA PHE A 163 2.54 7.36 -12.52
C PHE A 163 2.53 7.74 -14.01
N SER A 164 2.91 6.83 -14.90
CA SER A 164 2.79 7.06 -16.36
C SER A 164 1.33 7.03 -16.85
N SER A 165 0.41 6.49 -16.04
CA SER A 165 -1.01 6.34 -16.39
C SER A 165 -1.94 7.32 -15.66
N TRP A 166 -1.44 8.06 -14.67
CA TRP A 166 -2.18 9.05 -13.88
C TRP A 166 -2.00 10.45 -14.45
#